data_AF-A0AAU3J4Q1-F1
#
_entry.id   AF-A0AAU3J4Q1-F1
#
_cell.length_a   1.000
_cell.length_b   1.000
_cell.length_c   1.000
_cell.angle_alpha   90.00
_cell.angle_beta   90.00
_cell.angle_gamma   90.00
#
_symmetry.space_group_name_H-M   'P 1'
#
loop_
_entity.id
_entity.type
_entity.pdbx_description
1 polymer ?
#
loop_
_entity_poly.entity_id
_entity_poly.type
_entity_poly.pdbx_seq_one_letter_code
_entity_poly.pdbx_strand_id
1 'polypeptide(L)'
;MSSSPSPLFPSPPGPDAPATCEVPHFTPVRVRGGRYQLQRLVRHRRRAVAAGLAVTAAALVAAGPRDTDRARGHPVAEPVRKHRTVEMVAAPVRIADGATVRLLRPGDRVDVVAAQETATGGEARVVARGARVTEVPEALDDTGGSGALVVLSVPRSTAAHLAGAGATARLAVTVC
;
A
#
# COMPACT_ATOMS: atom_id res chain seq x y z
N MET A 1 -19.84 0.20 55.98
CA MET A 1 -18.40 0.24 56.27
C MET A 1 -17.67 0.00 54.95
N SER A 2 -17.06 1.04 54.40
CA SER A 2 -16.41 1.04 53.09
C SER A 2 -14.91 0.76 53.29
N SER A 3 -14.39 -0.34 52.73
CA SER A 3 -12.95 -0.63 52.76
C SER A 3 -12.34 -0.28 51.42
N SER A 4 -11.45 0.71 51.42
CA SER A 4 -10.62 1.07 50.27
C SER A 4 -9.39 0.15 50.20
N PRO A 5 -8.95 -0.32 49.04
CA PRO A 5 -7.69 -1.07 48.94
C PRO A 5 -6.49 -0.11 48.90
N SER A 6 -5.52 -0.34 49.78
CA SER A 6 -4.23 0.36 49.80
C SER A 6 -3.36 -0.04 48.59
N PRO A 7 -2.53 0.88 48.04
CA PRO A 7 -1.64 0.54 46.95
C PRO A 7 -0.47 -0.32 47.44
N LEU A 8 -0.21 -1.43 46.75
CA LEU A 8 0.97 -2.29 46.96
C LEU A 8 2.19 -1.59 46.34
N PHE A 9 3.18 -1.26 47.18
CA PHE A 9 4.51 -0.88 46.70
C PHE A 9 5.25 -2.15 46.26
N PRO A 10 5.96 -2.15 45.11
CA PRO A 10 6.75 -3.30 44.70
C PRO A 10 7.96 -3.48 45.64
N SER A 11 8.10 -4.68 46.19
CA SER A 11 9.23 -5.10 47.01
C SER A 11 10.54 -5.05 46.21
N PRO A 12 11.69 -4.76 46.87
CA PRO A 12 12.99 -4.78 46.20
C PRO A 12 13.34 -6.19 45.72
N PRO A 13 14.00 -6.32 44.56
CA PRO A 13 14.38 -7.61 44.02
C PRO A 13 15.36 -8.34 44.96
N GLY A 14 15.14 -9.64 45.14
CA GLY A 14 15.98 -10.51 45.95
C GLY A 14 17.35 -10.78 45.31
N PRO A 15 18.29 -11.34 46.08
CA PRO A 15 19.71 -11.49 45.72
C PRO A 15 20.01 -12.39 44.50
N ASP A 16 19.00 -13.06 43.95
CA ASP A 16 19.13 -13.95 42.78
C ASP A 16 18.82 -13.25 41.43
N ALA A 17 18.56 -11.93 41.43
CA ALA A 17 18.38 -11.18 40.20
C ALA A 17 19.74 -10.86 39.54
N PRO A 18 20.00 -11.30 38.29
CA PRO A 18 21.21 -10.91 37.58
C PRO A 18 21.27 -9.38 37.41
N ALA A 19 22.47 -8.80 37.51
CA ALA A 19 22.69 -7.37 37.42
C ALA A 19 21.94 -6.77 36.22
N THR A 20 21.21 -5.66 36.42
CA THR A 20 20.49 -4.99 35.35
C THR A 20 21.52 -4.52 34.31
N CYS A 21 21.55 -5.16 33.14
CA CYS A 21 22.35 -4.70 32.01
C CYS A 21 21.95 -3.27 31.70
N GLU A 22 22.85 -2.33 31.99
CA GLU A 22 22.65 -0.92 31.64
C GLU A 22 22.69 -0.82 30.12
N VAL A 23 21.52 -0.63 29.51
CA VAL A 23 21.40 -0.51 28.07
C VAL A 23 22.04 0.82 27.66
N PRO A 24 23.02 0.83 26.74
CA PRO A 24 23.65 2.07 26.29
C PRO A 24 22.58 3.04 25.77
N HIS A 25 22.72 4.32 26.10
CA HIS A 25 21.78 5.33 25.61
C HIS A 25 21.90 5.48 24.09
N PHE A 26 20.90 4.96 23.38
CA PHE A 26 20.75 5.15 21.93
C PHE A 26 20.05 6.48 21.67
N THR A 27 20.78 7.46 21.13
CA THR A 27 20.17 8.68 20.64
C THR A 27 19.24 8.33 19.47
N PRO A 28 17.93 8.65 19.53
CA PRO A 28 17.00 8.26 18.47
C PRO A 28 17.41 8.89 17.14
N VAL A 29 17.57 8.05 16.11
CA VAL A 29 17.89 8.46 14.75
C VAL A 29 16.73 9.29 14.21
N ARG A 30 16.92 10.60 14.10
CA ARG A 30 15.91 11.50 13.53
C ARG A 30 15.94 11.40 12.01
N VAL A 31 15.07 10.55 11.47
CA VAL A 31 14.83 10.50 10.02
C VAL A 31 14.17 11.81 9.58
N ARG A 32 14.77 12.50 8.62
CA ARG A 32 14.35 13.83 8.14
C ARG A 32 12.99 13.73 7.40
N GLY A 33 11.89 13.88 8.12
CA GLY A 33 10.50 13.78 7.63
C GLY A 33 10.00 14.93 6.74
N GLY A 34 10.85 15.48 5.86
CA GLY A 34 10.53 16.71 5.09
C GLY A 34 9.47 16.54 3.99
N ARG A 35 9.16 15.31 3.57
CA ARG A 35 8.31 15.05 2.39
C ARG A 35 6.80 14.98 2.66
N TYR A 36 6.38 14.84 3.92
CA TYR A 36 4.96 14.76 4.31
C TYR A 36 4.28 16.14 4.40
N GLN A 37 5.02 17.22 4.66
CA GLN A 37 4.42 18.55 4.82
C GLN A 37 3.96 19.16 3.49
N LEU A 38 4.71 18.91 2.40
CA LEU A 38 4.36 19.39 1.05
C LEU A 38 3.05 18.75 0.54
N GLN A 39 2.84 17.46 0.81
CA GLN A 39 1.59 16.78 0.45
C GLN A 39 0.37 17.38 1.16
N ARG A 40 0.54 17.86 2.40
CA ARG A 40 -0.55 18.45 3.19
C ARG A 40 -1.02 19.76 2.57
N LEU A 41 -0.11 20.63 2.14
CA LEU A 41 -0.42 21.92 1.52
C LEU A 41 -1.15 21.76 0.17
N VAL A 42 -0.72 20.82 -0.67
CA VAL A 42 -1.38 20.54 -1.96
C VAL A 42 -2.80 20.01 -1.75
N ARG A 43 -3.03 19.22 -0.70
CA ARG A 43 -4.36 18.68 -0.35
C ARG A 43 -5.33 19.78 0.12
N HIS A 44 -4.85 20.82 0.79
CA HIS A 44 -5.66 21.97 1.18
C HIS A 44 -6.06 22.84 -0.02
N ARG A 45 -5.15 23.08 -0.98
CA ARG A 45 -5.48 23.82 -2.21
C ARG A 45 -6.57 23.14 -3.04
N ARG A 46 -6.51 21.80 -3.18
CA ARG A 46 -7.54 21.04 -3.90
C ARG A 46 -8.92 21.10 -3.21
N ARG A 47 -8.96 21.12 -1.87
CA ARG A 47 -10.21 21.26 -1.10
C ARG A 47 -10.86 22.63 -1.28
N ALA A 48 -10.08 23.70 -1.33
CA ALA A 48 -10.61 25.04 -1.57
C ALA A 48 -11.23 25.18 -2.98
N VAL A 49 -10.58 24.62 -4.00
CA VAL A 49 -11.11 24.62 -5.38
C VAL A 49 -12.40 23.80 -5.49
N ALA A 50 -12.47 22.63 -4.85
CA ALA A 50 -13.68 21.82 -4.84
C ALA A 50 -14.86 22.50 -4.11
N ALA A 51 -14.59 23.16 -2.98
CA ALA A 51 -15.60 23.92 -2.27
C ALA A 51 -16.13 25.10 -3.10
N GLY A 52 -15.25 25.83 -3.81
CA GLY A 52 -15.65 26.90 -4.72
C GLY A 52 -16.59 26.41 -5.83
N LEU A 53 -16.23 25.32 -6.51
CA LEU A 53 -17.07 24.71 -7.55
C LEU A 53 -18.44 24.25 -7.03
N ALA A 54 -18.49 23.64 -5.84
CA ALA A 54 -19.75 23.20 -5.23
C ALA A 54 -20.69 24.37 -4.92
N VAL A 55 -20.14 25.49 -4.44
CA VAL A 55 -20.92 26.71 -4.17
C VAL A 55 -21.45 27.33 -5.46
N THR A 56 -20.67 27.37 -6.55
CA THR A 56 -21.13 27.88 -7.84
C THR A 56 -22.21 27.01 -8.47
N ALA A 57 -22.11 25.67 -8.35
CA ALA A 57 -23.14 24.76 -8.83
C ALA A 57 -24.45 24.90 -8.02
N ALA A 58 -24.37 25.06 -6.70
CA ALA A 58 -25.55 25.29 -5.87
C ALA A 58 -26.27 26.60 -6.21
N ALA A 59 -25.53 27.67 -6.50
CA ALA A 59 -26.09 28.95 -6.93
C ALA A 59 -26.80 28.85 -8.30
N LEU A 60 -26.22 28.11 -9.26
CA LEU A 60 -26.85 27.88 -10.57
C LEU A 60 -28.14 27.05 -10.47
N VAL A 61 -28.22 26.09 -9.55
CA VAL A 61 -29.44 25.31 -9.29
C VAL A 61 -30.53 26.16 -8.61
N ALA A 62 -30.16 27.18 -7.83
CA ALA A 62 -31.12 28.06 -7.17
C ALA A 62 -31.73 29.12 -8.10
N ALA A 63 -31.10 29.44 -9.23
CA ALA A 63 -31.49 30.53 -10.14
C ALA A 63 -32.06 30.07 -11.51
N GLY A 64 -32.18 28.76 -11.76
CA GLY A 64 -32.70 28.23 -13.03
C GLY A 64 -34.24 28.28 -13.13
N PRO A 65 -34.82 28.52 -14.33
CA PRO A 65 -36.26 28.51 -14.52
C PRO A 65 -36.79 27.08 -14.30
N ARG A 66 -37.82 26.95 -13.45
CA ARG A 66 -38.52 25.67 -13.23
C ARG A 66 -39.45 25.41 -14.40
N ASP A 67 -38.97 24.65 -15.38
CA ASP A 67 -39.83 24.04 -16.37
C ASP A 67 -40.40 22.73 -15.82
N THR A 68 -41.72 22.62 -15.94
CA THR A 68 -42.53 21.53 -15.41
C THR A 68 -42.44 20.27 -16.27
N ASP A 69 -42.51 19.13 -15.59
CA ASP A 69 -42.95 17.84 -16.12
C ASP A 69 -41.97 17.04 -17.00
N ARG A 70 -41.30 16.07 -16.35
CA ARG A 70 -41.16 14.74 -16.95
C ARG A 70 -40.89 13.69 -15.89
N ALA A 71 -41.82 12.75 -15.79
CA ALA A 71 -41.61 11.42 -15.27
C ALA A 71 -40.26 10.83 -15.74
N ARG A 72 -39.37 10.50 -14.81
CA ARG A 72 -38.27 9.57 -15.03
C ARG A 72 -37.88 8.91 -13.72
N GLY A 73 -37.86 7.58 -13.78
CA GLY A 73 -37.64 6.67 -12.67
C GLY A 73 -36.45 7.09 -11.81
N HIS A 74 -36.65 6.94 -10.51
CA HIS A 74 -35.65 7.00 -9.47
C HIS A 74 -34.42 6.17 -9.91
N PRO A 75 -33.27 6.77 -10.24
CA PRO A 75 -32.06 5.98 -10.39
C PRO A 75 -31.78 5.43 -9.00
N VAL A 76 -31.95 4.12 -8.84
CA VAL A 76 -31.40 3.38 -7.70
C VAL A 76 -29.93 3.74 -7.68
N ALA A 77 -29.55 4.62 -6.76
CA ALA A 77 -28.16 4.96 -6.53
C ALA A 77 -27.48 3.65 -6.17
N GLU A 78 -26.72 3.08 -7.11
CA GLU A 78 -25.92 1.89 -6.83
C GLU A 78 -25.11 2.20 -5.56
N PRO A 79 -25.20 1.35 -4.53
CA PRO A 79 -24.45 1.61 -3.30
C PRO A 79 -22.98 1.61 -3.69
N VAL A 80 -22.37 2.79 -3.62
CA VAL A 80 -20.93 3.00 -3.78
C VAL A 80 -20.26 1.96 -2.90
N ARG A 81 -19.71 0.89 -3.51
CA ARG A 81 -19.09 -0.21 -2.77
C ARG A 81 -18.04 0.43 -1.88
N LYS A 82 -18.32 0.49 -0.58
CA LYS A 82 -17.39 1.00 0.42
C LYS A 82 -16.11 0.20 0.21
N HIS A 83 -15.07 0.86 -0.32
CA HIS A 83 -13.79 0.23 -0.59
C HIS A 83 -13.31 -0.33 0.74
N ARG A 84 -13.42 -1.66 0.89
CA ARG A 84 -12.89 -2.34 2.07
C ARG A 84 -11.40 -2.02 2.06
N THR A 85 -10.93 -1.31 3.07
CA THR A 85 -9.52 -1.00 3.24
C THR A 85 -8.81 -2.31 3.54
N VAL A 86 -8.26 -2.94 2.50
CA VAL A 86 -7.48 -4.17 2.62
C VAL A 86 -6.11 -3.81 3.18
N GLU A 87 -5.61 -4.63 4.11
CA GLU A 87 -4.25 -4.48 4.62
C GLU A 87 -3.24 -4.73 3.49
N MET A 88 -2.40 -3.73 3.23
CA MET A 88 -1.38 -3.77 2.20
C MET A 88 -0.03 -4.10 2.82
N VAL A 89 0.74 -4.96 2.15
CA VAL A 89 2.10 -5.35 2.55
C VAL A 89 3.10 -5.01 1.46
N ALA A 90 4.36 -4.81 1.85
CA ALA A 90 5.47 -4.71 0.91
C ALA A 90 6.02 -6.11 0.63
N ALA A 91 5.89 -6.58 -0.60
CA ALA A 91 6.31 -7.90 -1.04
C ALA A 91 7.50 -7.77 -2.00
N PRO A 92 8.70 -8.25 -1.63
CA PRO A 92 9.81 -8.41 -2.56
C PRO A 92 9.48 -9.51 -3.57
N VAL A 93 9.63 -9.21 -4.86
CA VAL A 93 9.34 -10.13 -5.98
C VAL A 93 10.52 -10.11 -6.95
N ARG A 94 10.98 -11.29 -7.36
CA ARG A 94 12.01 -11.46 -8.38
C ARG A 94 11.37 -11.61 -9.74
N ILE A 95 11.65 -10.67 -10.65
CA ILE A 95 11.16 -10.66 -12.03
C ILE A 95 12.29 -11.16 -12.93
N ALA A 96 11.98 -12.13 -13.79
CA ALA A 96 12.94 -12.80 -14.65
C ALA A 96 13.65 -11.84 -15.62
N ASP A 97 12.94 -10.82 -16.12
CA ASP A 97 13.52 -9.79 -16.99
C ASP A 97 14.00 -8.57 -16.19
N GLY A 98 15.30 -8.56 -15.88
CA GLY A 98 15.93 -7.45 -15.19
C GLY A 98 16.02 -6.16 -16.02
N ALA A 99 16.04 -6.25 -17.37
CA ALA A 99 16.08 -5.06 -18.22
C ALA A 99 14.74 -4.31 -18.15
N THR A 100 13.62 -5.04 -18.13
CA THR A 100 12.29 -4.45 -17.91
C THR A 100 12.20 -3.79 -16.53
N VAL A 101 12.73 -4.41 -15.47
CA VAL A 101 12.73 -3.83 -14.12
C VAL A 101 13.47 -2.49 -14.06
N ARG A 102 14.56 -2.33 -14.81
CA ARG A 102 15.34 -1.07 -14.85
C ARG A 102 14.56 0.12 -15.42
N LEU A 103 13.44 -0.13 -16.10
CA LEU A 103 12.55 0.91 -16.62
C LEU A 103 11.52 1.37 -15.59
N LEU A 104 11.25 0.56 -14.56
CA LEU A 104 10.24 0.83 -13.56
C LEU A 104 10.69 1.93 -12.59
N ARG A 105 9.72 2.73 -12.14
CA ARG A 105 9.90 3.75 -11.13
C ARG A 105 9.00 3.46 -9.93
N PRO A 106 9.42 3.82 -8.70
CA PRO A 106 8.52 3.86 -7.56
C PRO A 106 7.28 4.71 -7.87
N GLY A 107 6.09 4.12 -7.69
CA GLY A 107 4.81 4.71 -8.03
C GLY A 107 4.13 4.08 -9.25
N ASP A 108 4.87 3.36 -10.09
CA ASP A 108 4.31 2.66 -11.25
C ASP A 108 3.28 1.61 -10.82
N ARG A 109 2.30 1.36 -11.69
CA ARG A 109 1.35 0.26 -11.55
C ARG A 109 1.71 -0.82 -12.54
N VAL A 110 1.79 -2.05 -12.04
CA VAL A 110 2.15 -3.21 -12.84
C VAL A 110 1.18 -4.35 -12.60
N ASP A 111 0.96 -5.11 -13.66
CA ASP A 111 0.42 -6.47 -13.57
C ASP A 111 1.59 -7.45 -13.52
N VAL A 112 1.46 -8.48 -12.69
CA VAL A 112 2.47 -9.55 -12.57
C VAL A 112 1.94 -10.80 -13.23
N VAL A 113 2.70 -11.34 -14.16
CA VAL A 113 2.38 -12.56 -14.92
C VAL A 113 3.35 -13.66 -14.50
N ALA A 114 2.82 -14.82 -14.16
CA ALA A 114 3.61 -16.03 -13.98
C ALA A 114 3.55 -16.86 -15.26
N ALA A 115 4.72 -17.18 -15.80
CA ALA A 115 4.90 -18.09 -16.91
C ALA A 115 5.54 -19.39 -16.38
N GLN A 116 4.78 -20.48 -16.43
CA GLN A 116 5.23 -21.81 -16.04
C GLN A 116 5.45 -22.64 -17.31
N GLU A 117 6.60 -23.30 -17.39
CA GLU A 117 6.89 -24.24 -18.46
C GLU A 117 6.40 -25.64 -18.06
N THR A 118 5.62 -26.28 -18.91
CA THR A 118 5.06 -27.62 -18.69
C THR A 118 5.45 -28.53 -19.85
N ALA A 119 5.34 -29.84 -19.66
CA ALA A 119 5.68 -30.83 -20.69
C ALA A 119 4.88 -30.65 -22.01
N THR A 120 3.69 -30.05 -21.93
CA THR A 120 2.81 -29.79 -23.08
C THR A 120 2.91 -28.34 -23.60
N GLY A 121 3.80 -27.52 -23.05
CA GLY A 121 4.00 -26.12 -23.45
C GLY A 121 4.04 -25.12 -22.28
N GLY A 122 4.14 -23.83 -22.58
CA GLY A 122 4.11 -22.76 -21.58
C GLY A 122 2.68 -22.34 -21.20
N GLU A 123 2.39 -22.26 -19.90
CA GLU A 123 1.17 -21.64 -19.35
C GLU A 123 1.51 -20.27 -18.77
N ALA A 124 0.74 -19.23 -19.12
CA ALA A 124 0.89 -17.90 -18.55
C ALA A 124 -0.41 -17.45 -17.88
N ARG A 125 -0.31 -16.93 -16.64
CA ARG A 125 -1.44 -16.36 -15.91
C ARG A 125 -1.08 -15.12 -15.13
N VAL A 126 -2.03 -14.19 -15.02
CA VAL A 126 -1.87 -12.98 -14.21
C VAL A 126 -2.08 -13.33 -12.73
N VAL A 127 -1.07 -13.07 -11.90
CA VAL A 127 -1.09 -13.37 -10.45
C VAL A 127 -1.46 -12.15 -9.62
N ALA A 128 -1.11 -10.95 -10.10
CA ALA A 128 -1.46 -9.70 -9.45
C ALA A 128 -1.83 -8.66 -10.51
N ARG A 129 -2.88 -7.86 -10.22
CA ARG A 129 -3.30 -6.74 -11.07
C ARG A 129 -3.11 -5.40 -10.37
N GLY A 130 -2.57 -4.42 -11.09
CA GLY A 130 -2.42 -3.03 -10.67
C GLY A 130 -1.59 -2.83 -9.39
N ALA A 131 -0.66 -3.76 -9.12
CA ALA A 131 0.24 -3.71 -7.98
C ALA A 131 1.13 -2.47 -8.09
N ARG A 132 1.35 -1.77 -6.99
CA ARG A 132 2.19 -0.56 -7.00
C ARG A 132 3.64 -0.91 -6.73
N VAL A 133 4.55 -0.45 -7.56
CA VAL A 133 5.99 -0.49 -7.28
C VAL A 133 6.29 0.48 -6.15
N THR A 134 6.79 -0.03 -5.02
CA THR A 134 7.21 0.81 -3.89
C THR A 134 8.71 1.11 -3.92
N GLU A 135 9.49 0.16 -4.40
CA GLU A 135 10.95 0.25 -4.46
C GLU A 135 11.47 -0.66 -5.56
N VAL A 136 12.55 -0.23 -6.21
CA VAL A 136 13.34 -1.05 -7.13
C VAL A 136 14.75 -1.09 -6.56
N PRO A 137 15.10 -2.15 -5.80
CA PRO A 137 16.44 -2.28 -5.23
C PRO A 137 17.52 -2.25 -6.32
N GLU A 138 18.64 -1.58 -6.02
CA GLU A 138 19.81 -1.63 -6.89
C GLU A 138 20.28 -3.10 -7.02
N ALA A 139 20.55 -3.52 -8.25
CA ALA A 139 21.06 -4.85 -8.49
C ALA A 139 22.47 -4.93 -7.90
N LEU A 140 22.64 -5.71 -6.83
CA LEU A 140 23.96 -6.08 -6.35
C LEU A 140 24.59 -6.98 -7.43
N ASP A 141 25.73 -6.56 -7.97
CA ASP A 141 26.48 -7.35 -8.93
C ASP A 141 26.79 -8.72 -8.30
N ASP A 142 26.39 -9.76 -9.03
CA ASP A 142 26.61 -11.18 -8.76
C ASP A 142 26.02 -11.77 -7.46
N THR A 143 24.82 -12.33 -7.61
CA THR A 143 24.45 -13.58 -6.92
C THR A 143 23.47 -14.38 -7.78
N GLY A 144 23.96 -14.92 -8.89
CA GLY A 144 23.46 -16.12 -9.58
C GLY A 144 22.01 -16.18 -10.07
N GLY A 145 21.18 -15.15 -9.86
CA GLY A 145 19.76 -15.18 -10.15
C GLY A 145 19.44 -14.45 -11.45
N SER A 146 18.97 -15.19 -12.45
CA SER A 146 18.38 -14.63 -13.68
C SER A 146 17.14 -13.80 -13.31
N GLY A 147 17.30 -12.47 -13.22
CA GLY A 147 16.23 -11.53 -12.90
C GLY A 147 16.60 -10.45 -11.89
N ALA A 148 15.73 -9.45 -11.74
CA ALA A 148 15.90 -8.33 -10.80
C ALA A 148 14.78 -8.30 -9.75
N LEU A 149 15.07 -7.70 -8.60
CA LEU A 149 14.11 -7.54 -7.51
C LEU A 149 13.29 -6.27 -7.69
N VAL A 150 12.02 -6.35 -7.32
CA VAL A 150 11.10 -5.21 -7.17
C VAL A 150 10.30 -5.41 -5.89
N VAL A 151 10.04 -4.35 -5.14
CA VAL A 151 9.13 -4.40 -3.99
C VAL A 151 7.77 -3.85 -4.42
N LEU A 152 6.73 -4.65 -4.22
CA LEU A 152 5.36 -4.32 -4.59
C LEU A 152 4.48 -4.12 -3.36
N SER A 153 3.65 -3.07 -3.38
CA SER A 153 2.54 -2.93 -2.43
C SER A 153 1.34 -3.71 -2.93
N VAL A 154 1.00 -4.79 -2.22
CA VAL A 154 -0.08 -5.72 -2.57
C VAL A 154 -0.88 -6.14 -1.34
N PRO A 155 -2.12 -6.63 -1.49
CA PRO A 155 -2.84 -7.31 -0.43
C PRO A 155 -2.05 -8.51 0.12
N ARG A 156 -2.21 -8.82 1.42
CA ARG A 156 -1.51 -9.93 2.06
C ARG A 156 -1.74 -11.29 1.38
N SER A 157 -2.95 -11.56 0.90
CA SER A 157 -3.27 -12.77 0.12
C SER A 157 -2.52 -12.81 -1.21
N THR A 158 -2.46 -11.69 -1.93
CA THR A 158 -1.72 -11.56 -3.19
C THR A 158 -0.22 -11.76 -2.99
N ALA A 159 0.35 -11.29 -1.88
CA ALA A 159 1.75 -11.55 -1.55
C ALA A 159 2.04 -13.07 -1.42
N ALA A 160 1.15 -13.81 -0.76
CA ALA A 160 1.27 -15.27 -0.66
C ALA A 160 1.16 -15.95 -2.05
N HIS A 161 0.26 -15.49 -2.92
CA HIS A 161 0.15 -16.00 -4.29
C HIS A 161 1.40 -15.69 -5.13
N LEU A 162 1.99 -14.49 -4.99
CA LEU A 162 3.24 -14.11 -5.66
C LEU A 162 4.40 -14.98 -5.19
N ALA A 163 4.51 -15.24 -3.87
CA ALA A 163 5.55 -16.11 -3.32
C ALA A 163 5.41 -17.55 -3.84
N GLY A 164 4.19 -18.10 -3.86
CA GLY A 164 3.93 -19.43 -4.40
C GLY A 164 4.21 -19.52 -5.90
N ALA A 165 3.82 -18.50 -6.67
CA ALA A 165 4.09 -18.46 -8.11
C ALA A 165 5.59 -18.31 -8.41
N GLY A 166 6.31 -17.45 -7.68
CA GLY A 166 7.75 -17.27 -7.87
C GLY A 166 8.59 -18.50 -7.52
N ALA A 167 8.04 -19.43 -6.73
CA ALA A 167 8.70 -20.71 -6.41
C ALA A 167 8.63 -21.73 -7.56
N THR A 168 7.67 -21.60 -8.48
CA THR A 168 7.39 -22.62 -9.52
C THR A 168 7.34 -22.07 -10.94
N ALA A 169 7.32 -20.75 -11.11
CA ALA A 169 7.16 -20.08 -12.40
C ALA A 169 8.09 -18.86 -12.52
N ARG A 170 8.42 -18.50 -13.76
CA ARG A 170 9.14 -17.26 -14.06
C ARG A 170 8.16 -16.09 -14.05
N LEU A 171 8.45 -15.07 -13.25
CA LEU A 171 7.59 -13.90 -13.16
C LEU A 171 8.02 -12.81 -14.14
N ALA A 172 7.06 -12.21 -14.82
CA ALA A 172 7.20 -11.06 -15.70
C ALA A 172 6.23 -9.94 -15.26
N VAL A 173 6.47 -8.73 -15.73
CA VAL A 173 5.66 -7.55 -15.41
C VAL A 173 5.26 -6.79 -16.66
N THR A 174 4.08 -6.18 -16.62
CA THR A 174 3.57 -5.25 -17.64
C THR A 174 3.08 -3.98 -16.97
N VAL A 175 3.40 -2.82 -17.54
CA VAL A 175 3.01 -1.50 -17.00
C VAL A 175 1.59 -1.16 -17.47
N CYS A 176 0.77 -0.60 -16.57
CA CYS A 176 -0.63 -0.21 -16.81
C CYS A 176 -0.83 1.30 -16.90
#